data_AF-A0A7D9M4J0-F1
#
_entry.id   AF-A0A7D9M4J0-F1
#
_cell.length_a   1.000
_cell.length_b   1.000
_cell.length_c   1.000
_cell.angle_alpha   90.00
_cell.angle_beta   90.00
_cell.angle_gamma   90.00
#
_symmetry.space_group_name_H-M   'P 1'
#
loop_
_entity.id
_entity.type
_entity.pdbx_description
1 polymer ?
#
loop_
_entity_poly.entity_id
_entity_poly.type
_entity_poly.pdbx_seq_one_letter_code
_entity_poly.pdbx_strand_id
1 'polypeptide(L)'
;QFEHQRSDGEHPEGRELDTCLDNGGILSSKQRRLLITICVSALVEKCCLYPTSEQKTMLAVEIIRIYPAVIDSTPGMKGYEHLYDNGHGFIEYRLKNMRTARPDERRGQKRKMGVKTSAARPIEKGIEDEQLENVELTQDINEK
;
A
#
# COMPACT_ATOMS: atom_id res chain seq x y z
N GLN A 1 -9.44 36.83 19.92
CA GLN A 1 -9.33 36.10 18.63
C GLN A 1 -8.44 34.91 18.89
N PHE A 2 -8.70 33.74 18.30
CA PHE A 2 -7.88 32.54 18.51
C PHE A 2 -7.12 32.21 17.23
N GLU A 3 -5.90 32.75 17.12
CA GLU A 3 -4.94 32.26 16.14
C GLU A 3 -4.67 30.79 16.41
N HIS A 4 -5.10 29.92 15.50
CA HIS A 4 -4.55 28.58 15.42
C HIS A 4 -3.14 28.72 14.86
N GLN A 5 -2.17 28.85 15.76
CA GLN A 5 -0.77 28.64 15.45
C GLN A 5 -0.66 27.26 14.79
N ARG A 6 -0.41 27.24 13.48
CA ARG A 6 -0.01 26.02 12.81
C ARG A 6 1.35 25.70 13.39
N SER A 7 1.41 24.63 14.16
CA SER A 7 2.69 24.05 14.54
C SER A 7 3.28 23.47 13.26
N ASP A 8 4.09 24.27 12.57
CA ASP A 8 4.93 23.86 11.45
C ASP A 8 6.08 22.99 12.02
N GLY A 9 5.69 21.89 12.67
CA GLY A 9 6.59 20.91 13.24
C GLY A 9 7.28 20.20 12.10
N GLU A 10 8.52 20.62 11.83
CA GLU A 10 9.38 20.04 10.80
C GLU A 10 9.50 18.52 10.99
N HIS A 11 8.64 17.77 10.30
CA HIS A 11 8.76 16.32 10.26
C HIS A 11 10.03 16.01 9.45
N PRO A 12 11.05 15.34 10.01
CA PRO A 12 12.35 15.21 9.35
C PRO A 12 12.23 14.51 8.00
N GLU A 13 11.39 13.48 7.90
CA GLU A 13 11.12 12.78 6.63
C GLU A 13 10.37 13.65 5.60
N GLY A 14 9.68 14.71 6.05
CA GLY A 14 9.05 15.71 5.19
C GLY A 14 10.08 16.69 4.63
N ARG A 15 10.95 17.22 5.49
CA ARG A 15 12.08 18.08 5.07
C ARG A 15 13.04 17.36 4.12
N GLU A 16 13.26 16.05 4.32
CA GLU A 16 13.97 15.16 3.36
C GLU A 16 13.23 14.96 2.04
N LEU A 17 11.88 14.97 2.05
CA LEU A 17 11.05 14.82 0.86
C LEU A 17 11.08 16.11 0.02
N ASP A 18 10.86 17.27 0.65
CA ASP A 18 10.89 18.59 -0.01
C ASP A 18 12.26 18.84 -0.64
N THR A 19 13.35 18.58 0.09
CA THR A 19 14.72 18.72 -0.42
C THR A 19 14.97 17.85 -1.67
N CYS A 20 14.40 16.66 -1.77
CA CYS A 20 14.54 15.83 -2.97
C CYS A 20 13.63 16.26 -4.12
N LEU A 21 12.49 16.90 -3.83
CA LEU A 21 11.58 17.45 -4.83
C LEU A 21 12.17 18.70 -5.49
N ASP A 22 12.64 19.68 -4.69
CA ASP A 22 13.19 20.95 -5.18
C ASP A 22 14.45 20.75 -6.05
N ASN A 23 15.27 19.75 -5.72
CA ASN A 23 16.47 19.39 -6.49
C ASN A 23 16.16 18.49 -7.72
N GLY A 24 14.89 18.22 -8.03
CA GLY A 24 14.50 17.37 -9.16
C GLY A 24 14.96 15.90 -9.06
N GLY A 25 15.19 15.42 -7.84
CA GLY A 25 15.77 14.11 -7.57
C GLY A 25 14.81 12.93 -7.76
N ILE A 26 15.37 11.75 -8.00
CA ILE A 26 14.60 10.50 -8.06
C ILE A 26 14.13 10.13 -6.66
N LEU A 27 12.81 10.22 -6.41
CA LEU A 27 12.22 9.89 -5.12
C LEU A 27 12.34 8.41 -4.79
N SER A 28 12.96 8.11 -3.63
CA SER A 28 13.01 6.74 -3.11
C SER A 28 11.60 6.17 -2.90
N SER A 29 11.49 4.84 -2.89
CA SER A 29 10.22 4.17 -2.57
C SER A 29 9.76 4.42 -1.13
N LYS A 30 10.58 4.98 -0.22
CA LYS A 30 10.11 5.53 1.07
C LYS A 30 9.42 6.88 0.85
N GLN A 31 10.12 7.83 0.23
CA GLN A 31 9.63 9.19 -0.05
C GLN A 31 8.34 9.20 -0.86
N ARG A 32 8.23 8.43 -1.95
CA ARG A 32 6.97 8.32 -2.73
C ARG A 32 5.80 7.85 -1.86
N ARG A 33 5.99 6.86 -0.98
CA ARG A 33 4.94 6.36 -0.07
C ARG A 33 4.57 7.36 1.03
N LEU A 34 5.51 8.19 1.48
CA LEU A 34 5.25 9.29 2.42
C LEU A 34 4.45 10.41 1.74
N LEU A 35 4.91 10.89 0.58
CA LEU A 35 4.23 11.91 -0.23
C LEU A 35 2.76 11.57 -0.48
N ILE A 36 2.49 10.40 -1.06
CA ILE A 36 1.12 9.96 -1.35
C ILE A 36 0.32 9.74 -0.07
N THR A 37 0.96 9.38 1.06
CA THR A 37 0.27 9.33 2.37
C THR A 37 -0.19 10.70 2.83
N ILE A 38 0.65 11.74 2.71
CA ILE A 38 0.30 13.12 3.08
C ILE A 38 -0.85 13.61 2.20
N CYS A 39 -0.78 13.38 0.89
CA CYS A 39 -1.84 13.73 -0.07
C CYS A 39 -3.17 13.01 0.24
N VAL A 40 -3.15 11.73 0.65
CA VAL A 40 -4.36 10.99 1.03
C VAL A 40 -4.93 11.47 2.37
N SER A 41 -4.10 11.82 3.36
CA SER A 41 -4.58 12.45 4.61
C SER A 41 -5.29 13.78 4.32
N ALA A 42 -4.69 14.65 3.51
CA ALA A 42 -5.28 15.92 3.11
C ALA A 42 -6.57 15.77 2.27
N LEU A 43 -6.75 14.66 1.54
CA LEU A 43 -8.02 14.30 0.91
C LEU A 43 -9.06 13.87 1.96
N VAL A 44 -8.68 13.06 2.94
CA VAL A 44 -9.59 12.58 4.00
C VAL A 44 -10.05 13.71 4.93
N GLU A 45 -9.21 14.73 5.14
CA GLU A 45 -9.58 15.95 5.87
C GLU A 45 -10.65 16.79 5.13
N LYS A 46 -10.63 16.78 3.79
CA LYS A 46 -11.56 17.56 2.94
C LYS A 46 -12.82 16.79 2.56
N CYS A 47 -12.74 15.47 2.39
CA CYS A 47 -13.78 14.64 1.79
C CYS A 47 -14.19 13.44 2.67
N CYS A 48 -13.79 13.45 3.95
CA CYS A 48 -13.97 12.35 4.90
C CYS A 48 -13.33 11.03 4.42
N LEU A 49 -13.58 9.94 5.16
CA LEU A 49 -12.93 8.65 4.98
C LEU A 49 -13.39 7.86 3.72
N TYR A 50 -14.35 8.40 2.97
CA TYR A 50 -15.02 7.75 1.84
C TYR A 50 -15.09 8.67 0.60
N PRO A 51 -13.94 9.14 0.06
CA PRO A 51 -13.93 9.94 -1.16
C PRO A 51 -14.42 9.13 -2.36
N THR A 52 -15.04 9.81 -3.32
CA THR A 52 -15.60 9.21 -4.54
C THR A 52 -14.51 8.66 -5.47
N SER A 53 -14.88 7.85 -6.48
CA SER A 53 -13.92 7.39 -7.49
C SER A 53 -13.25 8.57 -8.20
N GLU A 54 -14.04 9.56 -8.61
CA GLU A 54 -13.60 10.81 -9.23
C GLU A 54 -12.62 11.60 -8.36
N GLN A 55 -12.90 11.77 -7.06
CA GLN A 55 -12.00 12.46 -6.12
C GLN A 55 -10.64 11.77 -5.99
N LYS A 56 -10.61 10.43 -6.03
CA LYS A 56 -9.36 9.65 -6.01
C LYS A 56 -8.60 9.74 -7.33
N THR A 57 -9.29 9.73 -8.47
CA THR A 57 -8.68 9.96 -9.80
C THR A 57 -8.11 11.37 -9.91
N MET A 58 -8.85 12.39 -9.46
CA MET A 58 -8.34 13.78 -9.42
C MET A 58 -7.10 13.89 -8.53
N LEU A 59 -7.09 13.25 -7.35
CA LEU A 59 -5.90 13.23 -6.50
C LEU A 59 -4.70 12.56 -7.19
N ALA A 60 -4.91 11.43 -7.89
CA ALA A 60 -3.85 10.75 -8.64
C ALA A 60 -3.26 11.64 -9.75
N VAL A 61 -4.11 12.26 -10.56
CA VAL A 61 -3.70 13.18 -11.63
C VAL A 61 -2.99 14.42 -11.06
N GLU A 62 -3.47 14.96 -9.94
CA GLU A 62 -2.89 16.15 -9.31
C GLU A 62 -1.52 15.87 -8.66
N ILE A 63 -1.34 14.70 -8.02
CA ILE A 63 -0.03 14.26 -7.52
C ILE A 63 0.98 14.19 -8.67
N ILE A 64 0.58 13.62 -9.82
CA ILE A 64 1.43 13.56 -11.01
C ILE A 64 1.73 14.95 -11.59
N ARG A 65 0.72 15.85 -11.59
CA ARG A 65 0.86 17.22 -12.11
C ARG A 65 1.84 18.08 -11.29
N ILE A 66 1.82 17.95 -9.97
CA ILE A 66 2.71 18.69 -9.07
C ILE A 66 4.08 18.00 -8.96
N TYR A 67 4.12 16.66 -8.98
CA TYR A 67 5.32 15.87 -8.74
C TYR A 67 5.62 14.86 -9.86
N PRO A 68 6.14 15.30 -11.03
CA PRO A 68 6.45 14.43 -12.16
C PRO A 68 7.41 13.26 -11.83
N ALA A 69 8.25 13.40 -10.80
CA ALA A 69 9.11 12.32 -10.28
C ALA A 69 8.35 11.11 -9.66
N VAL A 70 7.02 11.20 -9.58
CA VAL A 70 6.12 10.10 -9.15
C VAL A 70 5.58 9.31 -10.36
N ILE A 71 5.67 9.83 -11.58
CA ILE A 71 5.14 9.19 -12.81
C ILE A 71 5.65 7.76 -12.98
N ASP A 72 4.73 6.85 -13.29
CA ASP A 72 5.08 5.54 -13.82
C ASP A 72 5.30 5.66 -15.34
N SER A 73 6.55 5.49 -15.77
CA SER A 73 6.96 5.62 -17.18
C SER A 73 6.70 4.36 -18.02
N THR A 74 5.87 3.42 -17.54
CA THR A 74 5.51 2.20 -18.28
C THR A 74 4.84 2.56 -19.63
N PRO A 75 5.38 2.12 -20.78
CA PRO A 75 4.85 2.46 -22.09
C PRO A 75 3.38 2.07 -22.27
N GLY A 76 2.57 3.00 -22.77
CA GLY A 76 1.13 2.82 -23.00
C GLY A 76 0.22 3.15 -21.81
N MET A 77 0.79 3.46 -20.64
CA MET A 77 0.03 3.96 -19.48
C MET A 77 0.05 5.50 -19.40
N LYS A 78 -0.87 6.09 -18.63
CA LYS A 78 -0.93 7.54 -18.37
C LYS A 78 0.00 7.97 -17.22
N GLY A 79 0.52 7.00 -16.46
CA GLY A 79 1.52 7.17 -15.42
C GLY A 79 0.97 7.45 -14.01
N TYR A 80 -0.37 7.49 -13.84
CA TYR A 80 -1.03 7.71 -12.55
C TYR A 80 -1.76 6.47 -12.02
N GLU A 81 -1.92 5.42 -12.83
CA GLU A 81 -2.74 4.24 -12.54
C GLU A 81 -2.25 3.48 -11.28
N HIS A 82 -0.95 3.52 -11.02
CA HIS A 82 -0.35 2.96 -9.80
C HIS A 82 -0.79 3.70 -8.50
N LEU A 83 -1.18 4.98 -8.62
CA LEU A 83 -1.78 5.76 -7.54
C LEU A 83 -3.26 5.40 -7.39
N TYR A 84 -4.02 5.46 -8.49
CA TYR A 84 -5.41 5.03 -8.56
C TYR A 84 -5.85 4.73 -9.98
N ASP A 85 -6.41 3.53 -10.19
CA ASP A 85 -7.25 3.20 -11.33
C ASP A 85 -8.36 2.23 -10.90
N ASN A 86 -9.58 2.40 -11.42
CA ASN A 86 -10.72 1.48 -11.28
C ASN A 86 -10.99 0.87 -9.87
N GLY A 87 -10.65 1.57 -8.78
CA GLY A 87 -10.82 1.06 -7.40
C GLY A 87 -9.60 0.33 -6.83
N HIS A 88 -8.48 0.33 -7.54
CA HIS A 88 -7.18 -0.20 -7.16
C HIS A 88 -6.15 0.93 -6.99
N GLY A 89 -4.86 0.59 -6.88
CA GLY A 89 -3.77 1.57 -6.66
C GLY A 89 -3.52 1.95 -5.19
N PHE A 90 -2.43 2.68 -4.95
CA PHE A 90 -1.96 2.97 -3.59
C PHE A 90 -2.90 3.89 -2.79
N ILE A 91 -3.68 4.77 -3.43
CA ILE A 91 -4.66 5.64 -2.78
C ILE A 91 -5.75 4.81 -2.10
N GLU A 92 -6.36 3.85 -2.80
CA GLU A 92 -7.39 2.99 -2.19
C GLU A 92 -6.80 2.07 -1.12
N TYR A 93 -5.57 1.58 -1.30
CA TYR A 93 -4.86 0.83 -0.25
C TYR A 93 -4.69 1.64 1.04
N ARG A 94 -4.26 2.91 0.95
CA ARG A 94 -4.13 3.78 2.14
C ARG A 94 -5.48 4.09 2.78
N LEU A 95 -6.53 4.36 1.99
CA LEU A 95 -7.89 4.55 2.50
C LEU A 95 -8.45 3.29 3.19
N LYS A 96 -8.25 2.10 2.61
CA LYS A 96 -8.63 0.81 3.22
C LYS A 96 -7.91 0.56 4.54
N ASN A 97 -6.63 0.91 4.64
CA ASN A 97 -5.89 0.86 5.89
C ASN A 97 -6.43 1.87 6.92
N MET A 98 -6.70 3.12 6.54
CA MET A 98 -7.30 4.12 7.44
C MET A 98 -8.69 3.69 7.96
N ARG A 99 -9.51 3.05 7.11
CA ARG A 99 -10.81 2.46 7.50
C ARG A 99 -10.66 1.31 8.49
N THR A 100 -9.66 0.46 8.30
CA THR A 100 -9.47 -0.77 9.11
C THR A 100 -8.53 -0.61 10.31
N ALA A 101 -7.82 0.51 10.42
CA ALA A 101 -6.99 0.88 11.58
C ALA A 101 -7.80 1.58 12.70
N ARG A 102 -8.99 2.11 12.39
CA ARG A 102 -9.94 2.53 13.43
C ARG A 102 -10.30 1.31 14.30
N PRO A 103 -10.33 1.43 15.63
CA PRO A 103 -10.68 0.33 16.51
C PRO A 103 -12.16 -0.02 16.35
N ASP A 104 -12.45 -1.04 15.55
CA ASP A 104 -13.69 -1.79 15.66
C ASP A 104 -13.75 -2.40 17.07
N GLU A 105 -14.71 -1.96 17.88
CA GLU A 105 -14.90 -2.42 19.27
C GLU A 105 -15.02 -3.95 19.34
N ARG A 106 -15.54 -4.58 18.28
CA ARG A 106 -15.71 -6.03 18.14
C ARG A 106 -14.36 -6.76 18.01
N ARG A 107 -13.30 -6.11 17.50
CA ARG A 107 -11.94 -6.69 17.44
C ARG A 107 -11.30 -6.83 18.81
N GLY A 108 -11.68 -6.01 19.79
CA GLY A 108 -11.17 -6.11 21.17
C GLY A 108 -11.61 -7.37 21.90
N GLN A 109 -12.80 -7.89 21.59
CA GLN A 109 -13.38 -9.04 22.30
C GLN A 109 -12.72 -10.39 21.94
N LYS A 110 -12.31 -10.58 20.67
CA LYS A 110 -11.84 -11.89 20.16
C LYS A 110 -10.50 -12.41 20.71
N ARG A 111 -9.79 -11.65 21.58
CA ARG A 111 -8.50 -12.07 22.17
C ARG A 111 -8.57 -12.48 23.65
N LYS A 112 -9.76 -12.58 24.26
CA LYS A 112 -9.95 -13.06 25.64
C LYS A 112 -10.53 -14.48 25.72
N MET A 113 -9.86 -15.46 25.10
CA MET A 113 -10.20 -16.88 25.24
C MET A 113 -9.02 -17.70 25.77
N GLY A 114 -9.04 -17.93 27.08
CA GLY A 114 -8.43 -19.06 27.78
C GLY A 114 -6.98 -19.44 27.46
N VAL A 115 -6.04 -18.96 28.29
CA VAL A 115 -4.82 -19.73 28.57
C VAL A 115 -5.25 -21.07 29.18
N LYS A 116 -4.79 -22.19 28.60
CA LYS A 116 -4.93 -23.54 29.18
C LYS A 116 -3.55 -24.19 29.24
N THR A 117 -3.09 -24.51 30.45
CA THR A 117 -1.75 -25.05 30.70
C THR A 117 -1.79 -26.54 31.03
N SER A 118 -1.33 -27.37 30.09
CA SER A 118 -0.89 -28.76 30.30
C SER A 118 -0.10 -29.19 29.05
N ALA A 119 1.23 -29.36 29.03
CA ALA A 119 2.17 -30.14 29.85
C ALA A 119 2.55 -31.48 29.18
N ALA A 120 3.86 -31.76 29.12
CA ALA A 120 4.53 -32.98 28.66
C ALA A 120 4.59 -33.30 27.14
N ARG A 121 5.46 -34.27 26.82
CA ARG A 121 6.13 -34.69 25.56
C ARG A 121 6.41 -36.23 25.70
N PRO A 122 7.11 -36.96 24.80
CA PRO A 122 7.56 -36.72 23.40
C PRO A 122 7.23 -37.95 22.46
N ILE A 123 7.94 -38.12 21.33
CA ILE A 123 8.09 -39.36 20.50
C ILE A 123 6.82 -39.75 19.70
N GLU A 124 6.83 -40.26 18.45
CA GLU A 124 7.73 -40.33 17.25
C GLU A 124 6.80 -40.64 16.02
N LYS A 125 7.17 -40.88 14.75
CA LYS A 125 8.43 -41.07 13.97
C LYS A 125 8.16 -40.68 12.48
N GLY A 126 9.15 -40.83 11.59
CA GLY A 126 8.93 -41.03 10.14
C GLY A 126 9.75 -40.12 9.21
N ILE A 127 10.57 -40.73 8.35
CA ILE A 127 11.16 -40.15 7.13
C ILE A 127 10.67 -41.05 5.99
N GLU A 128 10.27 -40.46 4.86
CA GLU A 128 10.55 -40.96 3.50
C GLU A 128 10.01 -39.97 2.46
N ASP A 129 10.73 -39.85 1.34
CA ASP A 129 10.44 -38.93 0.24
C ASP A 129 9.55 -39.60 -0.82
N GLU A 130 8.58 -38.89 -1.40
CA GLU A 130 8.15 -39.22 -2.77
C GLU A 130 7.76 -38.00 -3.63
N GLN A 131 8.79 -37.52 -4.33
CA GLN A 131 8.86 -37.12 -5.74
C GLN A 131 7.83 -36.17 -6.39
N LEU A 132 8.38 -35.31 -7.26
CA LEU A 132 7.67 -34.47 -8.21
C LEU A 132 7.29 -35.31 -9.45
N GLU A 133 6.01 -35.42 -9.77
CA GLU A 133 5.54 -35.91 -11.06
C GLU A 133 4.71 -34.82 -11.75
N ASN A 134 5.21 -34.31 -12.88
CA ASN A 134 4.50 -33.57 -13.94
C ASN A 134 5.47 -33.17 -15.07
N VAL A 135 6.12 -34.17 -15.67
CA VAL A 135 6.80 -34.03 -16.97
C VAL A 135 6.48 -35.26 -17.81
N GLU A 136 5.48 -35.15 -18.68
CA GLU A 136 5.40 -36.01 -19.86
C GLU A 136 5.27 -35.13 -21.11
N LEU A 137 6.18 -35.37 -22.05
CA LEU A 137 6.36 -34.59 -23.27
C LEU A 137 6.22 -35.53 -24.47
N THR A 138 4.99 -35.77 -24.90
CA THR A 138 4.70 -36.54 -26.12
C THR A 138 4.80 -35.63 -27.35
N GLN A 139 6.01 -35.53 -27.89
CA GLN A 139 6.21 -35.13 -29.28
C GLN A 139 5.89 -36.34 -30.16
N ASP A 140 4.84 -36.26 -30.98
CA ASP A 140 4.70 -37.14 -32.13
C ASP A 140 5.02 -36.38 -33.41
N ILE A 141 5.87 -37.01 -34.22
CA ILE A 141 6.42 -36.45 -35.45
C ILE A 141 6.09 -37.43 -36.58
N ASN A 142 5.61 -36.91 -37.71
CA ASN A 142 6.21 -37.10 -39.05
C ASN A 142 5.18 -37.16 -40.21
N GLU A 143 5.36 -36.24 -41.16
CA GLU A 143 5.31 -36.47 -42.62
C GLU A 143 4.13 -37.24 -43.26
N LYS A 144 3.28 -36.50 -44.00
CA LYS A 144 3.13 -36.69 -45.46
C LYS A 144 2.48 -35.49 -46.14
#